data_AF-A0A4Y2QV28-F1
#
_entry.id   AF-A0A4Y2QV28-F1
#
_cell.length_a   1.000
_cell.length_b   1.000
_cell.length_c   1.000
_cell.angle_alpha   90.00
_cell.angle_beta   90.00
_cell.angle_gamma   90.00
#
_symmetry.space_group_name_H-M   'P 1'
#
loop_
_entity.id
_entity.type
_entity.pdbx_description
1 polymer ?
#
loop_
_entity_poly.entity_id
_entity_poly.type
_entity_poly.pdbx_seq_one_letter_code
_entity_poly.pdbx_strand_id
1 'polypeptide(L)'
;MTSKQQGAESLSASRVENSLHTRFPPREHWRHPRLHRDLDTGHLPTENRVLNRVITHVYAAKHFEEEFGAKPIPLDMKEMQYAFGMWSAKFREIGAPPLKTGLCYGKESINLWLELLKSFFRCSDHTFPLIFFSLLKPMDDKMYHKCLEMYKALHKKFEDIFEEDAVVLFPTHPEPPPHYLMTIPKFANVAYTPIFNILGYPVTAIPAGLSNGLPIGIQAISGQFKDHLTIAAAQELDKVFGGWFSPSPAAKHFEEEFGARPIPLDIKEMQYAFGMWSAKFREIGAPPLKTGLCYGKESINLWLELLKSFFRCSDHTFPLIFFSLLKPMDDKMYHKCLEMYKALHKKFEDIFEEDAVVLFPTHPEPPPHYLMTMPKFANVAYTPIFNILGYPVTAIPAGFSNGLPIGIQAISGQFKDHLTIAAAQELDKVFGGWFSPSLVKV
;
A
#
# COMPACT_ATOMS: atom_id res chain seq x y z
N MET A 1 -64.73 22.56 23.07
CA MET A 1 -64.59 23.78 22.23
C MET A 1 -63.29 24.44 22.69
N THR A 2 -62.27 24.79 21.91
CA THR A 2 -61.90 24.71 20.46
C THR A 2 -60.40 25.10 20.39
N SER A 3 -59.54 24.73 19.43
CA SER A 3 -59.57 23.91 18.20
C SER A 3 -58.13 23.44 17.93
N LYS A 4 -57.85 22.21 17.44
CA LYS A 4 -57.71 21.78 16.02
C LYS A 4 -56.75 22.62 15.14
N GLN A 5 -56.00 21.87 14.30
CA GLN A 5 -55.03 22.28 13.26
C GLN A 5 -53.62 22.64 13.77
N GLN A 6 -52.51 22.17 13.18
CA GLN A 6 -52.33 21.29 12.01
C GLN A 6 -51.04 20.46 12.17
N GLY A 7 -51.16 19.13 12.15
CA GLY A 7 -50.05 18.23 11.83
C GLY A 7 -50.05 18.03 10.33
N ALA A 8 -48.94 18.34 9.65
CA ALA A 8 -48.85 18.20 8.20
C ALA A 8 -48.81 16.72 7.79
N GLU A 9 -49.54 16.40 6.71
CA GLU A 9 -49.75 15.04 6.23
C GLU A 9 -48.50 14.46 5.54
N SER A 10 -48.53 13.13 5.37
CA SER A 10 -47.57 12.33 4.63
C SER A 10 -47.22 12.90 3.25
N LEU A 11 -45.94 13.13 2.98
CA LEU A 11 -45.41 13.16 1.62
C LEU A 11 -44.89 11.78 1.24
N SER A 12 -45.52 11.22 0.22
CA SER A 12 -45.35 9.87 -0.29
C SER A 12 -43.98 9.60 -0.91
N ALA A 13 -43.60 8.32 -0.91
CA ALA A 13 -42.38 7.79 -1.52
C ALA A 13 -42.39 7.90 -3.06
N SER A 14 -42.13 9.09 -3.61
CA SER A 14 -42.12 9.33 -5.06
C SER A 14 -41.22 10.48 -5.53
N ARG A 15 -40.08 10.74 -4.87
CA ARG A 15 -39.20 11.87 -5.26
C ARG A 15 -37.68 11.73 -5.03
N VAL A 16 -37.14 10.51 -4.98
CA VAL A 16 -35.67 10.28 -4.95
C VAL A 16 -35.21 9.33 -6.08
N GLU A 17 -36.12 8.89 -6.95
CA GLU A 17 -35.75 8.28 -8.24
C GLU A 17 -35.72 9.37 -9.33
N ASN A 18 -34.67 9.34 -10.17
CA ASN A 18 -34.34 10.26 -11.28
C ASN A 18 -33.56 11.56 -10.96
N SER A 19 -32.25 11.47 -10.64
CA SER A 19 -31.28 12.56 -10.99
C SER A 19 -29.77 12.20 -10.96
N LEU A 20 -29.36 10.94 -11.18
CA LEU A 20 -27.93 10.59 -11.39
C LEU A 20 -27.68 9.82 -12.70
N HIS A 21 -28.31 10.26 -13.79
CA HIS A 21 -27.72 10.06 -15.11
C HIS A 21 -26.65 11.13 -15.34
N THR A 22 -25.40 10.82 -14.95
CA THR A 22 -24.22 11.51 -15.48
C THR A 22 -24.20 11.31 -16.99
N ARG A 23 -24.70 12.30 -17.73
CA ARG A 23 -24.61 12.31 -19.19
C ARG A 23 -23.12 12.38 -19.54
N PHE A 24 -22.60 11.29 -20.09
CA PHE A 24 -21.28 11.21 -20.70
C PHE A 24 -21.04 12.40 -21.64
N PRO A 25 -19.79 12.89 -21.78
CA PRO A 25 -19.45 13.67 -22.96
C PRO A 25 -19.76 12.80 -24.20
N PRO A 26 -20.55 13.29 -25.18
CA PRO A 26 -20.85 12.53 -26.39
C PRO A 26 -19.57 12.14 -27.13
N ARG A 27 -19.61 11.10 -27.97
CA ARG A 27 -18.50 10.72 -28.87
C ARG A 27 -17.97 11.90 -29.72
N GLU A 28 -18.78 12.92 -29.92
CA GLU A 28 -18.46 14.17 -30.62
C GLU A 28 -17.41 15.02 -29.89
N HIS A 29 -17.33 14.97 -28.55
CA HIS A 29 -16.34 15.73 -27.77
C HIS A 29 -14.89 15.26 -27.99
N TRP A 30 -14.67 14.09 -28.59
CA TRP A 30 -13.33 13.59 -28.94
C TRP A 30 -12.93 13.86 -30.40
N ARG A 31 -13.83 14.40 -31.24
CA ARG A 31 -13.54 14.75 -32.65
C ARG A 31 -12.76 16.05 -32.82
N HIS A 32 -12.55 16.79 -31.72
CA HIS A 32 -12.02 18.16 -31.71
C HIS A 32 -10.75 18.35 -30.86
N PRO A 33 -10.50 17.63 -29.75
CA PRO A 33 -9.30 17.84 -28.95
C PRO A 33 -8.04 17.33 -29.64
N ARG A 34 -6.95 18.10 -29.59
CA ARG A 34 -5.62 17.67 -30.07
C ARG A 34 -4.98 16.73 -29.06
N LEU A 35 -4.54 15.55 -29.50
CA LEU A 35 -3.82 14.61 -28.66
C LEU A 35 -2.32 14.78 -28.84
N HIS A 36 -1.56 14.94 -27.76
CA HIS A 36 -0.10 15.08 -27.81
C HIS A 36 0.59 13.97 -27.02
N ARG A 37 1.75 13.49 -27.51
CA ARG A 37 2.54 12.42 -26.86
C ARG A 37 4.04 12.71 -26.91
N ASP A 38 4.79 12.26 -25.90
CA ASP A 38 6.26 12.32 -25.89
C ASP A 38 6.90 11.40 -26.96
N LEU A 39 8.15 11.68 -27.33
CA LEU A 39 8.85 11.14 -28.51
C LEU A 39 9.79 9.95 -28.27
N ASP A 40 9.92 9.44 -27.04
CA ASP A 40 10.78 8.30 -26.71
C ASP A 40 10.25 7.02 -27.42
N THR A 41 11.02 6.41 -28.34
CA THR A 41 10.56 5.33 -29.25
C THR A 41 11.45 4.07 -29.24
N GLY A 42 11.11 3.09 -28.40
CA GLY A 42 11.61 1.71 -28.43
C GLY A 42 10.73 0.78 -29.27
N HIS A 43 11.31 -0.34 -29.73
CA HIS A 43 10.66 -1.29 -30.65
C HIS A 43 9.51 -2.09 -30.01
N LEU A 44 8.57 -2.52 -30.86
CA LEU A 44 7.38 -3.31 -30.53
C LEU A 44 7.71 -4.81 -30.33
N PRO A 45 7.35 -5.42 -29.19
CA PRO A 45 7.13 -6.85 -29.08
C PRO A 45 5.66 -7.18 -29.40
N THR A 46 5.45 -8.22 -30.19
CA THR A 46 4.16 -8.89 -30.28
C THR A 46 3.97 -9.83 -29.07
N GLU A 47 2.76 -9.80 -28.51
CA GLU A 47 2.23 -10.70 -27.46
C GLU A 47 2.65 -10.46 -25.99
N ASN A 48 1.66 -10.68 -25.11
CA ASN A 48 1.64 -10.59 -23.65
C ASN A 48 1.69 -9.19 -22.98
N ARG A 49 1.06 -9.11 -21.80
CA ARG A 49 0.78 -7.90 -20.99
C ARG A 49 2.03 -7.22 -20.36
N VAL A 50 3.19 -7.37 -20.98
CA VAL A 50 4.46 -6.77 -20.53
C VAL A 50 4.72 -5.51 -21.35
N LEU A 51 4.08 -4.39 -20.97
CA LEU A 51 4.32 -3.11 -21.64
C LEU A 51 5.66 -2.53 -21.17
N ASN A 52 6.59 -2.38 -22.10
CA ASN A 52 7.76 -1.52 -21.89
C ASN A 52 7.32 -0.04 -21.86
N ARG A 53 7.94 0.75 -20.98
CA ARG A 53 7.76 2.21 -20.72
C ARG A 53 7.29 3.06 -21.91
N VAL A 54 7.85 2.81 -23.08
CA VAL A 54 7.56 3.56 -24.32
C VAL A 54 6.19 3.21 -24.91
N ILE A 55 5.83 1.93 -24.91
CA ILE A 55 4.72 1.38 -25.67
C ILE A 55 3.38 1.92 -25.15
N THR A 56 3.29 2.23 -23.87
CA THR A 56 2.03 2.58 -23.20
C THR A 56 1.39 3.87 -23.72
N HIS A 57 2.17 4.94 -23.84
CA HIS A 57 1.71 6.22 -24.43
C HIS A 57 1.46 6.08 -25.93
N VAL A 58 2.24 5.25 -26.61
CA VAL A 58 2.07 4.94 -28.04
C VAL A 58 0.74 4.21 -28.27
N TYR A 59 0.41 3.24 -27.41
CA TYR A 59 -0.81 2.44 -27.47
C TYR A 59 -2.05 3.29 -27.12
N ALA A 60 -1.97 4.09 -26.06
CA ALA A 60 -3.00 5.07 -25.73
C ALA A 60 -3.25 6.08 -26.88
N ALA A 61 -2.17 6.64 -27.45
CA ALA A 61 -2.26 7.55 -28.59
C ALA A 61 -2.90 6.90 -29.82
N LYS A 62 -2.53 5.65 -30.11
CA LYS A 62 -3.09 4.87 -31.21
C LYS A 62 -4.57 4.56 -31.00
N HIS A 63 -4.99 4.19 -29.78
CA HIS A 63 -6.41 3.99 -29.43
C HIS A 63 -7.24 5.23 -29.74
N PHE A 64 -6.77 6.40 -29.32
CA PHE A 64 -7.48 7.66 -29.60
C PHE A 64 -7.50 8.04 -31.09
N GLU A 65 -6.46 7.69 -31.85
CA GLU A 65 -6.44 7.87 -33.31
C GLU A 65 -7.45 6.95 -34.00
N GLU A 66 -7.52 5.68 -33.61
CA GLU A 66 -8.38 4.66 -34.24
C GLU A 66 -9.87 4.82 -33.86
N GLU A 67 -10.20 5.04 -32.58
CA GLU A 67 -11.60 5.13 -32.12
C GLU A 67 -12.23 6.51 -32.32
N PHE A 68 -11.44 7.59 -32.24
CA PHE A 68 -11.97 8.97 -32.24
C PHE A 68 -11.41 9.85 -33.36
N GLY A 69 -10.41 9.40 -34.12
CA GLY A 69 -9.76 10.20 -35.17
C GLY A 69 -8.79 11.26 -34.65
N ALA A 70 -8.48 11.25 -33.35
CA ALA A 70 -7.63 12.24 -32.70
C ALA A 70 -6.15 11.97 -32.99
N LYS A 71 -5.64 12.49 -34.10
CA LYS A 71 -4.27 12.25 -34.57
C LYS A 71 -3.22 12.72 -33.54
N PRO A 72 -2.30 11.83 -33.11
CA PRO A 72 -1.34 12.16 -32.08
C PRO A 72 -0.18 13.02 -32.60
N ILE A 73 -0.04 14.22 -32.05
CA ILE A 73 1.05 15.16 -32.33
C ILE A 73 2.25 14.81 -31.43
N PRO A 74 3.44 14.52 -32.00
CA PRO A 74 4.63 14.28 -31.18
C PRO A 74 5.10 15.56 -30.49
N LEU A 75 5.55 15.45 -29.25
CA LEU A 75 5.99 16.54 -28.40
C LEU A 75 7.46 16.33 -27.98
N ASP A 76 8.26 17.38 -28.11
CA ASP A 76 9.66 17.41 -27.65
C ASP A 76 9.73 18.04 -26.25
N MET A 77 10.11 17.24 -25.26
CA MET A 77 10.09 17.59 -23.83
C MET A 77 11.49 17.80 -23.21
N LYS A 78 12.48 18.24 -24.00
CA LYS A 78 13.87 18.49 -23.54
C LYS A 78 14.00 19.31 -22.26
N GLU A 79 13.08 20.22 -21.96
CA GLU A 79 13.11 21.03 -20.73
C GLU A 79 12.94 20.17 -19.47
N MET A 80 12.30 19.00 -19.57
CA MET A 80 12.09 18.07 -18.45
C MET A 80 13.37 17.56 -17.81
N GLN A 81 14.50 17.60 -18.51
CA GLN A 81 15.82 17.30 -17.91
C GLN A 81 16.15 18.26 -16.74
N TYR A 82 15.51 19.44 -16.69
CA TYR A 82 15.62 20.43 -15.63
C TYR A 82 14.41 20.46 -14.69
N ALA A 83 13.42 19.55 -14.81
CA ALA A 83 12.14 19.63 -14.09
C ALA A 83 12.29 19.78 -12.56
N PHE A 84 13.18 19.01 -11.93
CA PHE A 84 13.45 19.15 -10.49
C PHE A 84 14.06 20.52 -10.16
N GLY A 85 14.90 21.05 -11.06
CA GLY A 85 15.49 22.37 -10.93
C GLY A 85 14.47 23.49 -11.09
N MET A 86 13.56 23.38 -12.07
CA MET A 86 12.43 24.30 -12.26
C MET A 86 11.53 24.34 -11.03
N TRP A 87 11.17 23.17 -10.49
CA TRP A 87 10.41 23.05 -9.24
C TRP A 87 11.14 23.71 -8.06
N SER A 88 12.43 23.40 -7.87
CA SER A 88 13.25 24.00 -6.80
C SER A 88 13.38 25.52 -6.94
N ALA A 89 13.49 26.03 -8.17
CA ALA A 89 13.56 27.46 -8.45
C ALA A 89 12.24 28.17 -8.11
N LYS A 90 11.08 27.60 -8.49
CA LYS A 90 9.76 28.15 -8.11
C LYS A 90 9.53 28.13 -6.60
N PHE A 91 10.02 27.12 -5.88
CA PHE A 91 10.02 27.11 -4.41
C PHE A 91 10.88 28.22 -3.80
N ARG A 92 12.06 28.50 -4.38
CA ARG A 92 12.92 29.62 -3.97
C ARG A 92 12.27 30.99 -4.26
N GLU A 93 11.58 31.11 -5.40
CA GLU A 93 10.90 32.35 -5.81
C GLU A 93 9.77 32.76 -4.86
N ILE A 94 8.96 31.80 -4.37
CA ILE A 94 7.90 32.07 -3.38
C ILE A 94 8.42 32.21 -1.93
N GLY A 95 9.74 32.14 -1.72
CA GLY A 95 10.34 32.20 -0.38
C GLY A 95 10.00 31.01 0.51
N ALA A 96 9.76 29.83 -0.07
CA ALA A 96 9.36 28.65 0.69
C ALA A 96 10.41 28.27 1.76
N PRO A 97 9.98 27.88 2.98
CA PRO A 97 10.91 27.51 4.04
C PRO A 97 11.73 26.26 3.63
N PRO A 98 13.02 26.18 4.00
CA PRO A 98 13.83 25.01 3.70
C PRO A 98 13.25 23.72 4.29
N LEU A 99 13.44 22.58 3.61
CA LEU A 99 12.88 21.27 3.99
C LEU A 99 13.13 20.90 5.46
N LYS A 100 14.32 21.23 6.00
CA LYS A 100 14.68 21.01 7.41
C LYS A 100 13.68 21.62 8.41
N THR A 101 13.02 22.72 8.06
CA THR A 101 12.04 23.41 8.92
C THR A 101 10.80 22.56 9.13
N GLY A 102 10.38 21.78 8.12
CA GLY A 102 9.27 20.83 8.23
C GLY A 102 9.57 19.64 9.13
N LEU A 103 10.85 19.35 9.43
CA LEU A 103 11.24 18.23 10.29
C LEU A 103 11.14 18.54 11.79
N CYS A 104 11.00 19.81 12.17
CA CYS A 104 11.07 20.19 13.58
C CYS A 104 9.90 19.65 14.43
N TYR A 105 8.74 19.32 13.85
CA TYR A 105 7.54 18.82 14.57
C TYR A 105 7.24 19.57 15.88
N GLY A 106 7.20 20.91 15.82
CA GLY A 106 6.93 21.77 16.98
C GLY A 106 8.14 22.08 17.89
N LYS A 107 9.33 21.55 17.60
CA LYS A 107 10.60 21.96 18.21
C LYS A 107 11.12 23.25 17.57
N GLU A 108 11.97 24.00 18.26
CA GLU A 108 12.59 25.21 17.70
C GLU A 108 13.61 24.92 16.60
N SER A 109 14.34 23.80 16.69
CA SER A 109 15.34 23.40 15.71
C SER A 109 15.57 21.88 15.68
N ILE A 110 16.23 21.42 14.62
CA ILE A 110 16.62 20.02 14.42
C ILE A 110 18.10 19.93 14.05
N ASN A 111 18.83 18.99 14.68
CA ASN A 111 20.21 18.69 14.32
C ASN A 111 20.24 17.52 13.33
N LEU A 112 20.34 17.83 12.03
CA LEU A 112 20.30 16.83 10.96
C LEU A 112 21.43 15.79 11.06
N TRP A 113 22.61 16.13 11.58
CA TRP A 113 23.70 15.17 11.78
C TRP A 113 23.42 14.20 12.92
N LEU A 114 22.77 14.68 13.98
CA LEU A 114 22.31 13.82 15.08
C LEU A 114 21.17 12.90 14.61
N GLU A 115 20.22 13.40 13.82
CA GLU A 115 19.17 12.57 13.24
C GLU A 115 19.72 11.54 12.24
N LEU A 116 20.72 11.92 11.44
CA LEU A 116 21.43 10.97 10.56
C LEU A 116 22.06 9.83 11.37
N LEU A 117 22.75 10.16 12.48
CA LEU A 117 23.32 9.16 13.39
C LEU A 117 22.22 8.27 14.01
N LYS A 118 21.14 8.86 14.52
CA LYS A 118 19.99 8.12 15.04
C LYS A 118 19.35 7.21 13.99
N SER A 119 19.31 7.63 12.72
CA SER A 119 18.73 6.86 11.61
C SER A 119 19.48 5.54 11.40
N PHE A 120 20.82 5.52 11.50
CA PHE A 120 21.61 4.29 11.47
C PHE A 120 21.25 3.30 12.59
N PHE A 121 20.84 3.80 13.76
CA PHE A 121 20.38 2.96 14.89
C PHE A 121 18.86 2.73 14.90
N ARG A 122 18.12 3.20 13.88
CA ARG A 122 16.64 3.18 13.81
C ARG A 122 15.95 3.92 14.97
N CYS A 123 16.64 4.90 15.56
CA CYS A 123 16.17 5.74 16.68
C CYS A 123 15.77 7.16 16.23
N SER A 124 15.68 7.43 14.93
CA SER A 124 15.19 8.71 14.41
C SER A 124 13.72 8.58 14.04
N ASP A 125 12.95 9.61 14.38
CA ASP A 125 11.54 9.76 13.96
C ASP A 125 11.43 10.08 12.44
N HIS A 126 12.55 10.30 11.75
CA HIS A 126 12.63 10.67 10.34
C HIS A 126 13.23 9.57 9.47
N THR A 127 12.75 9.47 8.23
CA THR A 127 13.31 8.55 7.24
C THR A 127 14.67 9.04 6.74
N PHE A 128 15.59 8.12 6.48
CA PHE A 128 16.94 8.43 5.99
C PHE A 128 16.96 9.31 4.72
N PRO A 129 16.13 9.08 3.67
CA PRO A 129 16.07 9.97 2.51
C PRO A 129 15.67 11.41 2.88
N LEU A 130 14.73 11.60 3.82
CA LEU A 130 14.24 12.91 4.22
C LEU A 130 15.30 13.72 4.99
N ILE A 131 16.09 13.05 5.84
CA ILE A 131 17.26 13.64 6.50
C ILE A 131 18.33 14.00 5.45
N PHE A 132 18.63 13.08 4.53
CA PHE A 132 19.60 13.29 3.45
C PHE A 132 19.24 14.48 2.56
N PHE A 133 18.01 14.58 2.09
CA PHE A 133 17.56 15.72 1.27
C PHE A 133 17.59 17.05 2.03
N SER A 134 17.40 17.03 3.35
CA SER A 134 17.51 18.23 4.20
C SER A 134 18.96 18.71 4.40
N LEU A 135 19.95 17.85 4.13
CA LEU A 135 21.39 18.18 4.13
C LEU A 135 21.90 18.71 2.78
N LEU A 136 21.09 18.63 1.71
CA LEU A 136 21.50 19.14 0.40
C LEU A 136 21.69 20.66 0.42
N LYS A 137 22.69 21.13 -0.34
CA LYS A 137 22.97 22.55 -0.49
C LYS A 137 21.86 23.24 -1.32
N PRO A 138 21.51 24.51 -1.02
CA PRO A 138 20.68 25.31 -1.89
C PRO A 138 21.25 25.42 -3.31
N MET A 139 20.36 25.59 -4.28
CA MET A 139 20.72 25.84 -5.68
C MET A 139 21.44 27.19 -5.84
N ASP A 140 22.53 27.22 -6.60
CA ASP A 140 23.25 28.44 -6.94
C ASP A 140 22.46 29.35 -7.91
N ASP A 141 22.83 30.63 -7.97
CA ASP A 141 22.08 31.63 -8.74
C ASP A 141 22.13 31.41 -10.25
N LYS A 142 23.22 30.82 -10.78
CA LYS A 142 23.36 30.52 -12.21
C LYS A 142 22.40 29.40 -12.62
N MET A 143 22.31 28.35 -11.80
CA MET A 143 21.36 27.26 -12.01
C MET A 143 19.92 27.74 -11.80
N TYR A 144 19.68 28.61 -10.81
CA TYR A 144 18.36 29.21 -10.56
C TYR A 144 17.84 29.98 -11.78
N HIS A 145 18.62 30.93 -12.32
CA HIS A 145 18.21 31.68 -13.51
C HIS A 145 18.03 30.77 -14.74
N LYS A 146 18.92 29.78 -14.94
CA LYS A 146 18.74 28.79 -16.01
C LYS A 146 17.42 28.02 -15.87
N CYS A 147 17.08 27.58 -14.65
CA CYS A 147 15.83 26.86 -14.39
C CYS A 147 14.59 27.74 -14.61
N LEU A 148 14.64 29.04 -14.26
CA LEU A 148 13.55 29.96 -14.56
C LEU A 148 13.33 30.17 -16.07
N GLU A 149 14.39 30.25 -16.88
CA GLU A 149 14.23 30.35 -18.35
C GLU A 149 13.69 29.06 -18.97
N MET A 150 14.13 27.88 -18.49
CA MET A 150 13.53 26.60 -18.90
C MET A 150 12.05 26.52 -18.50
N TYR A 151 11.68 27.03 -17.31
CA TYR A 151 10.30 27.08 -16.85
C TYR A 151 9.43 27.96 -17.75
N LYS A 152 9.90 29.16 -18.11
CA LYS A 152 9.18 30.06 -19.03
C LYS A 152 8.97 29.42 -20.40
N ALA A 153 10.00 28.76 -20.94
CA ALA A 153 9.92 28.06 -22.22
C ALA A 153 8.91 26.90 -22.18
N LEU A 154 8.90 26.11 -21.09
CA LEU A 154 7.95 25.02 -20.90
C LEU A 154 6.53 25.53 -20.68
N HIS A 155 6.34 26.57 -19.86
CA HIS A 155 5.05 27.22 -19.62
C HIS A 155 4.42 27.70 -20.92
N LYS A 156 5.18 28.47 -21.71
CA LYS A 156 4.71 28.94 -23.02
C LYS A 156 4.34 27.77 -23.93
N LYS A 157 5.16 26.72 -24.00
CA LYS A 157 4.85 25.53 -24.80
C LYS A 157 3.52 24.89 -24.43
N PHE A 158 3.16 24.84 -23.15
CA PHE A 158 1.85 24.33 -22.72
C PHE A 158 0.71 25.33 -22.91
N GLU A 159 0.95 26.65 -22.81
CA GLU A 159 -0.01 27.67 -23.24
C GLU A 159 -0.35 27.51 -24.72
N ASP A 160 0.66 27.43 -25.60
CA ASP A 160 0.52 27.23 -27.05
C ASP A 160 -0.24 25.91 -27.39
N ILE A 161 -0.02 24.83 -26.63
CA ILE A 161 -0.76 23.56 -26.79
C ILE A 161 -2.24 23.71 -26.43
N PHE A 162 -2.52 24.35 -25.29
CA PHE A 162 -3.85 24.45 -24.68
C PHE A 162 -4.67 25.69 -25.10
N GLU A 163 -4.22 26.44 -26.12
CA GLU A 163 -5.06 27.41 -26.84
C GLU A 163 -6.37 26.77 -27.35
N GLU A 164 -6.28 25.50 -27.77
CA GLU A 164 -7.42 24.64 -28.11
C GLU A 164 -7.67 23.60 -26.99
N ASP A 165 -8.77 22.84 -27.10
CA ASP A 165 -8.91 21.64 -26.29
C ASP A 165 -7.83 20.62 -26.70
N ALA A 166 -7.07 20.14 -25.73
CA ALA A 166 -6.02 19.17 -25.96
C ALA A 166 -5.78 18.31 -24.71
N VAL A 167 -5.31 17.09 -24.95
CA VAL A 167 -4.83 16.18 -23.92
C VAL A 167 -3.38 15.81 -24.24
N VAL A 168 -2.49 16.02 -23.29
CA VAL A 168 -1.09 15.57 -23.36
C VAL A 168 -0.98 14.28 -22.57
N LEU A 169 -0.50 13.21 -23.20
CA LEU A 169 -0.18 11.94 -22.54
C LEU A 169 1.31 11.87 -22.24
N PHE A 170 1.66 11.71 -20.96
CA PHE A 170 3.03 11.77 -20.47
C PHE A 170 3.30 10.69 -19.41
N PRO A 171 4.54 10.21 -19.18
CA PRO A 171 4.80 9.22 -18.13
C PRO A 171 4.54 9.80 -16.74
N THR A 172 3.92 9.05 -15.82
CA THR A 172 3.80 9.48 -14.41
C THR A 172 5.15 9.44 -13.70
N HIS A 173 6.00 8.49 -14.08
CA HIS A 173 7.36 8.33 -13.57
C HIS A 173 8.24 7.69 -14.68
N PRO A 174 9.54 8.03 -14.81
CA PRO A 174 10.39 7.53 -15.89
C PRO A 174 10.83 6.06 -15.75
N GLU A 175 10.44 5.37 -14.67
CA GLU A 175 10.80 3.98 -14.38
C GLU A 175 9.78 3.34 -13.44
N PRO A 176 9.67 1.99 -13.39
CA PRO A 176 8.91 1.30 -12.35
C PRO A 176 9.44 1.60 -10.94
N PRO A 177 8.64 1.37 -9.88
CA PRO A 177 9.03 1.56 -8.48
C PRO A 177 10.45 1.07 -8.15
N PRO A 178 11.39 1.96 -7.77
CA PRO A 178 12.78 1.57 -7.49
C PRO A 178 12.89 0.83 -6.16
N HIS A 179 13.89 -0.05 -6.04
CA HIS A 179 14.23 -0.72 -4.78
C HIS A 179 14.53 0.28 -3.64
N TYR A 180 14.43 -0.18 -2.40
CA TYR A 180 14.68 0.62 -1.20
C TYR A 180 16.02 1.39 -1.28
N LEU A 181 16.00 2.67 -0.86
CA LEU A 181 17.08 3.65 -0.97
C LEU A 181 17.54 4.08 -2.38
N MET A 182 17.16 3.38 -3.46
CA MET A 182 17.49 3.83 -4.83
C MET A 182 16.77 5.13 -5.23
N THR A 183 15.76 5.55 -4.47
CA THR A 183 15.16 6.89 -4.55
C THR A 183 16.12 8.03 -4.24
N ILE A 184 17.24 7.78 -3.54
CA ILE A 184 18.23 8.82 -3.19
C ILE A 184 19.06 9.24 -4.41
N PRO A 185 19.80 8.35 -5.11
CA PRO A 185 20.53 8.73 -6.31
C PRO A 185 19.61 9.14 -7.48
N LYS A 186 18.34 8.67 -7.47
CA LYS A 186 17.35 8.94 -8.53
C LYS A 186 16.31 10.00 -8.17
N PHE A 187 16.53 10.78 -7.11
CA PHE A 187 15.52 11.69 -6.54
C PHE A 187 14.88 12.66 -7.56
N ALA A 188 15.65 13.13 -8.54
CA ALA A 188 15.16 14.03 -9.58
C ALA A 188 14.03 13.42 -10.45
N ASN A 189 13.91 12.09 -10.52
CA ASN A 189 12.82 11.40 -11.23
C ASN A 189 11.44 11.73 -10.66
N VAL A 190 11.36 12.14 -9.39
CA VAL A 190 10.11 12.62 -8.78
C VAL A 190 9.49 13.80 -9.53
N ALA A 191 10.30 14.58 -10.25
CA ALA A 191 9.87 15.83 -10.89
C ALA A 191 8.85 15.66 -12.04
N TYR A 192 8.58 14.43 -12.48
CA TYR A 192 7.56 14.11 -13.48
C TYR A 192 6.14 14.45 -13.02
N THR A 193 5.87 14.54 -11.71
CA THR A 193 4.56 14.96 -11.19
C THR A 193 4.49 16.44 -10.77
N PRO A 194 5.36 16.99 -9.90
CA PRO A 194 5.21 18.35 -9.39
C PRO A 194 5.55 19.45 -10.40
N ILE A 195 6.08 19.11 -11.60
CA ILE A 195 6.23 20.08 -12.69
C ILE A 195 4.88 20.64 -13.13
N PHE A 196 3.84 19.81 -13.16
CA PHE A 196 2.49 20.26 -13.54
C PHE A 196 1.82 21.08 -12.44
N ASN A 197 2.13 20.82 -11.17
CA ASN A 197 1.71 21.66 -10.05
C ASN A 197 2.24 23.10 -10.16
N ILE A 198 3.49 23.30 -10.59
CA ILE A 198 4.06 24.65 -10.74
C ILE A 198 3.66 25.33 -12.05
N LEU A 199 3.25 24.57 -13.06
CA LEU A 199 2.64 25.08 -14.30
C LEU A 199 1.13 25.37 -14.15
N GLY A 200 0.47 24.80 -13.13
CA GLY A 200 -0.94 25.05 -12.81
C GLY A 200 -1.95 24.26 -13.65
N TYR A 201 -1.55 23.15 -14.29
CA TYR A 201 -2.45 22.35 -15.13
C TYR A 201 -3.09 21.17 -14.37
N PRO A 202 -4.37 20.82 -14.65
CA PRO A 202 -4.99 19.62 -14.14
C PRO A 202 -4.33 18.36 -14.72
N VAL A 203 -4.23 17.33 -13.88
CA VAL A 203 -3.57 16.06 -14.21
C VAL A 203 -4.38 14.90 -13.65
N THR A 204 -4.56 13.83 -14.43
CA THR A 204 -5.10 12.56 -13.95
C THR A 204 -4.11 11.44 -14.23
N ALA A 205 -3.70 10.72 -13.19
CA ALA A 205 -2.84 9.54 -13.30
C ALA A 205 -3.67 8.30 -13.65
N ILE A 206 -3.13 7.47 -14.53
CA ILE A 206 -3.81 6.36 -15.20
C ILE A 206 -2.96 5.10 -15.01
N PRO A 207 -3.45 4.07 -14.28
CA PRO A 207 -2.82 2.75 -14.23
C PRO A 207 -2.70 2.17 -15.64
N ALA A 208 -1.50 1.72 -16.01
CA ALA A 208 -1.19 1.44 -17.41
C ALA A 208 -0.43 0.11 -17.60
N GLY A 209 -0.66 -0.83 -16.68
CA GLY A 209 -0.15 -2.20 -16.72
C GLY A 209 1.05 -2.46 -15.81
N LEU A 210 1.79 -3.53 -16.15
CA LEU A 210 2.95 -4.02 -15.43
C LEU A 210 4.21 -4.00 -16.30
N SER A 211 5.34 -3.68 -15.69
CA SER A 211 6.68 -3.90 -16.23
C SER A 211 7.48 -4.69 -15.20
N ASN A 212 7.93 -5.91 -15.56
CA ASN A 212 8.64 -6.84 -14.66
C ASN A 212 7.90 -7.10 -13.33
N GLY A 213 6.57 -7.22 -13.37
CA GLY A 213 5.74 -7.43 -12.17
C GLY A 213 5.53 -6.18 -11.29
N LEU A 214 6.08 -5.02 -11.67
CA LEU A 214 5.91 -3.75 -10.99
C LEU A 214 4.93 -2.83 -11.74
N PRO A 215 4.08 -2.05 -11.04
CA PRO A 215 3.10 -1.18 -11.68
C PRO A 215 3.77 -0.03 -12.44
N ILE A 216 3.21 0.28 -13.61
CA ILE A 216 3.54 1.46 -14.41
C ILE A 216 2.28 2.28 -14.68
N GLY A 217 2.45 3.58 -14.92
CA GLY A 217 1.35 4.51 -15.13
C GLY A 217 1.73 5.64 -16.07
N ILE A 218 0.71 6.16 -16.75
CA ILE A 218 0.78 7.38 -17.55
C ILE A 218 -0.10 8.44 -16.92
N GLN A 219 0.07 9.70 -17.30
CA GLN A 219 -0.75 10.80 -16.84
C GLN A 219 -1.30 11.58 -18.03
N ALA A 220 -2.57 11.95 -17.95
CA ALA A 220 -3.23 12.86 -18.87
C ALA A 220 -3.21 14.28 -18.29
N ILE A 221 -2.76 15.26 -19.06
CA ILE A 221 -2.73 16.69 -18.70
C ILE A 221 -3.59 17.46 -19.70
N SER A 222 -4.38 18.42 -19.23
CA SER A 222 -5.19 19.32 -20.09
C SER A 222 -5.00 20.79 -19.70
N GLY A 223 -5.63 21.70 -20.44
CA GLY A 223 -5.64 23.13 -20.11
C GLY A 223 -6.27 23.43 -18.75
N GLN A 224 -5.98 24.61 -18.19
CA GLN A 224 -6.50 25.01 -16.88
C GLN A 224 -8.03 24.95 -16.82
N PHE A 225 -8.57 24.41 -15.72
CA PHE A 225 -10.00 24.18 -15.48
C PHE A 225 -10.68 23.19 -16.46
N LYS A 226 -9.92 22.46 -17.29
CA LYS A 226 -10.42 21.43 -18.20
C LYS A 226 -10.25 20.00 -17.64
N ASP A 227 -10.33 19.84 -16.32
CA ASP A 227 -10.19 18.56 -15.58
C ASP A 227 -11.08 17.43 -16.12
N HIS A 228 -12.25 17.79 -16.66
CA HIS A 228 -13.16 16.85 -17.32
C HIS A 228 -12.50 16.11 -18.51
N LEU A 229 -11.54 16.73 -19.21
CA LEU A 229 -10.79 16.09 -20.30
C LEU A 229 -9.79 15.05 -19.79
N THR A 230 -9.06 15.32 -18.70
CA THR A 230 -8.09 14.35 -18.13
C THR A 230 -8.82 13.18 -17.48
N ILE A 231 -9.96 13.44 -16.83
CA ILE A 231 -10.83 12.40 -16.26
C ILE A 231 -11.46 11.55 -17.37
N ALA A 232 -11.98 12.15 -18.44
CA ALA A 232 -12.56 11.40 -19.54
C ALA A 232 -11.49 10.56 -20.29
N ALA A 233 -10.27 11.10 -20.44
CA ALA A 233 -9.15 10.35 -21.01
C ALA A 233 -8.76 9.16 -20.12
N ALA A 234 -8.75 9.35 -18.79
CA ALA A 234 -8.50 8.28 -17.83
C ALA A 234 -9.58 7.19 -17.89
N GLN A 235 -10.86 7.57 -17.92
CA GLN A 235 -11.99 6.61 -18.02
C GLN A 235 -11.98 5.80 -19.32
N GLU A 236 -11.50 6.38 -20.42
CA GLU A 236 -11.35 5.66 -21.68
C GLU A 236 -10.16 4.70 -21.64
N LEU A 237 -9.01 5.17 -21.18
CA LEU A 237 -7.80 4.36 -21.08
C LEU A 237 -7.85 3.27 -19.99
N ASP A 238 -8.68 3.43 -18.97
CA ASP A 238 -8.97 2.39 -17.98
C ASP A 238 -9.50 1.11 -18.67
N LYS A 239 -10.41 1.26 -19.64
CA LYS A 239 -10.93 0.16 -20.47
C LYS A 239 -9.85 -0.48 -21.34
N VAL A 240 -8.91 0.33 -21.82
CA VAL A 240 -7.80 -0.09 -22.72
C VAL A 240 -6.73 -0.87 -21.96
N PHE A 241 -6.42 -0.46 -20.73
CA PHE A 241 -5.38 -1.09 -19.91
C PHE A 241 -5.91 -2.12 -18.90
N GLY A 242 -7.23 -2.21 -18.72
CA GLY A 242 -7.86 -3.07 -17.71
C GLY A 242 -7.83 -2.48 -16.30
N GLY A 243 -7.60 -1.17 -16.19
CA GLY A 243 -7.62 -0.40 -14.96
C GLY A 243 -6.62 -0.82 -13.88
N TRP A 244 -6.98 -0.52 -12.62
CA TRP A 244 -6.25 -1.01 -11.45
C TRP A 244 -6.63 -2.46 -11.13
N PHE A 245 -5.64 -3.27 -10.80
CA PHE A 245 -5.82 -4.64 -10.32
C PHE A 245 -5.14 -4.81 -8.95
N SER A 246 -5.69 -5.70 -8.13
CA SER A 246 -5.08 -6.03 -6.84
C SER A 246 -3.73 -6.73 -7.02
N PRO A 247 -2.66 -6.31 -6.32
CA PRO A 247 -1.38 -7.01 -6.34
C PRO A 247 -1.40 -8.34 -5.56
N SER A 248 -2.50 -8.67 -4.88
CA SER A 248 -2.69 -9.96 -4.20
C SER A 248 -3.26 -11.00 -5.19
N PRO A 249 -2.54 -12.10 -5.48
CA PRO A 249 -3.04 -13.15 -6.36
C PRO A 249 -4.36 -13.78 -5.86
N ALA A 250 -4.48 -13.91 -4.54
CA ALA A 250 -5.70 -14.39 -3.89
C ALA A 250 -6.90 -13.47 -4.16
N ALA A 251 -6.73 -12.15 -3.95
CA ALA A 251 -7.78 -11.19 -4.18
C ALA A 251 -8.17 -11.11 -5.67
N LYS A 252 -7.20 -11.20 -6.57
CA LYS A 252 -7.42 -11.25 -8.01
C LYS A 252 -8.26 -12.47 -8.42
N HIS A 253 -7.93 -13.66 -7.90
CA HIS A 253 -8.70 -14.89 -8.15
C HIS A 253 -10.16 -14.75 -7.72
N PHE A 254 -10.41 -14.24 -6.51
CA PHE A 254 -11.78 -14.07 -6.02
C PHE A 254 -12.57 -13.00 -6.77
N GLU A 255 -11.91 -11.94 -7.25
CA GLU A 255 -12.56 -10.92 -8.09
C GLU A 255 -12.87 -11.43 -9.51
N GLU A 256 -11.94 -12.18 -10.14
CA GLU A 256 -12.11 -12.71 -11.50
C GLU A 256 -13.11 -13.88 -11.58
N GLU A 257 -13.05 -14.85 -10.66
CA GLU A 257 -13.89 -16.06 -10.70
C GLU A 257 -15.27 -15.87 -10.05
N PHE A 258 -15.37 -15.02 -9.01
CA PHE A 258 -16.59 -14.88 -8.20
C PHE A 258 -17.16 -13.46 -8.15
N GLY A 259 -16.50 -12.47 -8.75
CA GLY A 259 -16.88 -11.06 -8.63
C GLY A 259 -16.71 -10.49 -7.21
N ALA A 260 -16.07 -11.23 -6.31
CA ALA A 260 -15.94 -10.90 -4.90
C ALA A 260 -14.81 -9.88 -4.69
N ARG A 261 -15.17 -8.59 -4.70
CA ARG A 261 -14.21 -7.50 -4.53
C ARG A 261 -13.55 -7.53 -3.13
N PRO A 262 -12.22 -7.46 -3.04
CA PRO A 262 -11.52 -7.42 -1.77
C PRO A 262 -11.79 -6.12 -1.03
N ILE A 263 -12.20 -6.20 0.24
CA ILE A 263 -12.32 -5.05 1.14
C ILE A 263 -11.05 -4.96 1.99
N PRO A 264 -10.23 -3.89 1.89
CA PRO A 264 -9.06 -3.70 2.75
C PRO A 264 -9.47 -3.55 4.21
N LEU A 265 -8.85 -4.31 5.11
CA LEU A 265 -9.19 -4.36 6.53
C LEU A 265 -8.05 -3.86 7.42
N ASP A 266 -8.31 -2.79 8.21
CA ASP A 266 -7.37 -2.22 9.19
C ASP A 266 -7.72 -2.66 10.62
N ILE A 267 -6.89 -3.53 11.20
CA ILE A 267 -7.09 -4.14 12.52
C ILE A 267 -6.01 -3.66 13.49
N LYS A 268 -6.05 -2.37 13.86
CA LYS A 268 -5.10 -1.75 14.80
C LYS A 268 -4.98 -2.48 16.14
N GLU A 269 -6.02 -3.20 16.56
CA GLU A 269 -6.05 -3.98 17.78
C GLU A 269 -5.05 -5.15 17.75
N MET A 270 -4.70 -5.67 16.56
CA MET A 270 -3.74 -6.78 16.38
C MET A 270 -2.34 -6.48 16.90
N GLN A 271 -1.95 -5.20 17.07
CA GLN A 271 -0.70 -4.83 17.75
C GLN A 271 -0.65 -5.35 19.20
N TYR A 272 -1.80 -5.64 19.81
CA TYR A 272 -1.94 -6.20 21.15
C TYR A 272 -2.23 -7.71 21.14
N ALA A 273 -2.20 -8.42 20.00
CA ALA A 273 -2.68 -9.81 19.90
C ALA A 273 -2.03 -10.77 20.91
N PHE A 274 -0.71 -10.67 21.12
CA PHE A 274 -0.01 -11.48 22.13
C PHE A 274 -0.46 -11.15 23.55
N GLY A 275 -0.75 -9.87 23.83
CA GLY A 275 -1.27 -9.41 25.11
C GLY A 275 -2.71 -9.88 25.34
N MET A 276 -3.57 -9.81 24.32
CA MET A 276 -4.94 -10.34 24.35
C MET A 276 -4.95 -11.83 24.64
N TRP A 277 -4.13 -12.61 23.92
CA TRP A 277 -3.91 -14.04 24.16
C TRP A 277 -3.46 -14.32 25.59
N SER A 278 -2.44 -13.61 26.07
CA SER A 278 -1.92 -13.75 27.45
C SER A 278 -2.97 -13.39 28.51
N ALA A 279 -3.80 -12.38 28.28
CA ALA A 279 -4.87 -11.97 29.17
C ALA A 279 -5.98 -13.03 29.26
N LYS A 280 -6.42 -13.59 28.12
CA LYS A 280 -7.39 -14.70 28.10
C LYS A 280 -6.85 -15.96 28.78
N PHE A 281 -5.53 -16.24 28.66
CA PHE A 281 -4.88 -17.31 29.44
C PHE A 281 -4.91 -17.08 30.96
N ARG A 282 -4.71 -15.83 31.41
CA ARG A 282 -4.87 -15.46 32.83
C ARG A 282 -6.32 -15.58 33.30
N GLU A 283 -7.28 -15.20 32.47
CA GLU A 283 -8.72 -15.25 32.78
C GLU A 283 -9.23 -16.68 33.02
N ILE A 284 -8.80 -17.65 32.21
CA ILE A 284 -9.16 -19.08 32.40
C ILE A 284 -8.40 -19.76 33.54
N GLY A 285 -7.57 -19.02 34.30
CA GLY A 285 -6.78 -19.57 35.40
C GLY A 285 -5.69 -20.56 34.96
N ALA A 286 -5.17 -20.44 33.74
CA ALA A 286 -4.15 -21.36 33.23
C ALA A 286 -2.89 -21.36 34.13
N PRO A 287 -2.32 -22.54 34.43
CA PRO A 287 -1.14 -22.62 35.28
C PRO A 287 0.06 -21.92 34.61
N PRO A 288 0.97 -21.30 35.38
CA PRO A 288 2.18 -20.69 34.85
C PRO A 288 3.00 -21.67 34.00
N LEU A 289 3.61 -21.19 32.90
CA LEU A 289 4.39 -22.02 31.96
C LEU A 289 5.47 -22.88 32.65
N LYS A 290 6.11 -22.32 33.70
CA LYS A 290 7.10 -23.02 34.54
C LYS A 290 6.56 -24.29 35.21
N THR A 291 5.25 -24.42 35.42
CA THR A 291 4.62 -25.61 36.01
C THR A 291 4.61 -26.77 35.00
N GLY A 292 4.39 -26.47 33.72
CA GLY A 292 4.48 -27.46 32.64
C GLY A 292 5.91 -27.97 32.40
N LEU A 293 6.92 -27.16 32.74
CA LEU A 293 8.33 -27.57 32.67
C LEU A 293 8.73 -28.63 33.69
N CYS A 294 7.99 -28.82 34.79
CA CYS A 294 8.45 -29.68 35.87
C CYS A 294 8.51 -31.18 35.51
N TYR A 295 7.79 -31.66 34.48
CA TYR A 295 7.72 -33.09 34.09
C TYR A 295 7.59 -34.05 35.30
N GLY A 296 6.66 -33.77 36.22
CA GLY A 296 6.41 -34.59 37.42
C GLY A 296 7.36 -34.35 38.60
N LYS A 297 8.34 -33.45 38.49
CA LYS A 297 9.15 -32.95 39.62
C LYS A 297 8.36 -31.92 40.42
N GLU A 298 8.69 -31.72 41.70
CA GLU A 298 8.02 -30.71 42.55
C GLU A 298 8.33 -29.27 42.10
N SER A 299 9.55 -29.02 41.61
CA SER A 299 9.97 -27.70 41.14
C SER A 299 11.09 -27.78 40.10
N ILE A 300 11.31 -26.66 39.40
CA ILE A 300 12.38 -26.51 38.41
C ILE A 300 13.14 -25.20 38.66
N ASN A 301 14.48 -25.26 38.63
CA ASN A 301 15.33 -24.08 38.71
C ASN A 301 15.62 -23.56 37.29
N LEU A 302 14.85 -22.56 36.86
CA LEU A 302 14.95 -21.99 35.52
C LEU A 302 16.33 -21.41 35.19
N TRP A 303 17.08 -20.90 36.18
CA TRP A 303 18.45 -20.39 35.96
C TRP A 303 19.45 -21.52 35.72
N LEU A 304 19.28 -22.66 36.42
CA LEU A 304 20.08 -23.86 36.19
C LEU A 304 19.77 -24.48 34.83
N GLU A 305 18.49 -24.55 34.43
CA GLU A 305 18.10 -25.01 33.10
C GLU A 305 18.58 -24.08 32.00
N LEU A 306 18.54 -22.75 32.21
CA LEU A 306 19.11 -21.78 31.29
C LEU A 306 20.62 -22.05 31.09
N LEU A 307 21.37 -22.25 32.17
CA LEU A 307 22.79 -22.60 32.12
C LEU A 307 23.01 -23.93 31.37
N LYS A 308 22.26 -24.98 31.71
CA LYS A 308 22.31 -26.28 31.00
C LYS A 308 22.00 -26.15 29.50
N SER A 309 21.09 -25.26 29.12
CA SER A 309 20.69 -25.07 27.72
C SER A 309 21.84 -24.54 26.85
N PHE A 310 22.72 -23.70 27.39
CA PHE A 310 23.95 -23.27 26.70
C PHE A 310 24.90 -24.45 26.40
N PHE A 311 24.95 -25.44 27.27
CA PHE A 311 25.74 -26.67 27.10
C PHE A 311 24.98 -27.79 26.37
N ARG A 312 23.74 -27.55 25.92
CA ARG A 312 22.82 -28.55 25.35
C ARG A 312 22.50 -29.73 26.29
N CYS A 313 22.58 -29.50 27.59
CA CYS A 313 22.32 -30.47 28.67
C CYS A 313 20.98 -30.26 29.38
N SER A 314 20.11 -29.37 28.87
CA SER A 314 18.76 -29.18 29.41
C SER A 314 17.76 -30.04 28.64
N ASP A 315 16.81 -30.63 29.35
CA ASP A 315 15.66 -31.34 28.78
C ASP A 315 14.64 -30.39 28.12
N HIS A 316 14.90 -29.07 28.19
CA HIS A 316 14.01 -28.01 27.72
C HIS A 316 14.68 -27.13 26.67
N THR A 317 13.87 -26.64 25.72
CA THR A 317 14.35 -25.71 24.70
C THR A 317 14.60 -24.32 25.31
N PHE A 318 15.67 -23.65 24.87
CA PHE A 318 16.02 -22.30 25.33
C PHE A 318 14.84 -21.30 25.28
N PRO A 319 14.01 -21.24 24.22
CA PRO A 319 12.85 -20.36 24.21
C PRO A 319 11.87 -20.63 25.35
N LEU A 320 11.59 -21.90 25.66
CA LEU A 320 10.62 -22.29 26.68
C LEU A 320 11.08 -21.95 28.10
N ILE A 321 12.40 -22.07 28.36
CA ILE A 321 13.04 -21.61 29.60
C ILE A 321 12.97 -20.08 29.69
N PHE A 322 13.32 -19.37 28.60
CA PHE A 322 13.28 -17.91 28.54
C PHE A 322 11.87 -17.35 28.76
N PHE A 323 10.85 -17.91 28.10
CA PHE A 323 9.45 -17.53 28.32
C PHE A 323 9.02 -17.73 29.78
N SER A 324 9.50 -18.78 30.44
CA SER A 324 9.19 -19.07 31.84
C SER A 324 9.88 -18.10 32.83
N LEU A 325 10.89 -17.36 32.38
CA LEU A 325 11.57 -16.29 33.13
C LEU A 325 10.93 -14.90 32.90
N LEU A 326 10.02 -14.75 31.93
CA LEU A 326 9.33 -13.48 31.71
C LEU A 326 8.43 -13.12 32.91
N LYS A 327 8.38 -11.83 33.23
CA LYS A 327 7.51 -11.33 34.30
C LYS A 327 6.03 -11.48 33.89
N PRO A 328 5.13 -11.77 34.86
CA PRO A 328 3.69 -11.70 34.63
C PRO A 328 3.27 -10.32 34.13
N MET A 329 2.19 -10.29 33.34
CA MET A 329 1.56 -9.05 32.88
C MET A 329 0.95 -8.29 34.07
N ASP A 330 1.22 -6.99 34.16
CA ASP A 330 0.60 -6.12 35.16
C ASP A 330 -0.89 -5.88 34.89
N ASP A 331 -1.64 -5.46 35.92
CA ASP A 331 -3.10 -5.32 35.83
C ASP A 331 -3.54 -4.21 34.86
N LYS A 332 -2.74 -3.17 34.68
CA LYS A 332 -3.05 -2.08 33.73
C LYS A 332 -2.97 -2.58 32.29
N MET A 333 -1.92 -3.35 31.97
CA MET A 333 -1.78 -3.98 30.66
C MET A 333 -2.84 -5.06 30.45
N TYR A 334 -3.18 -5.84 31.49
CA TYR A 334 -4.24 -6.84 31.46
C TYR A 334 -5.60 -6.23 31.09
N HIS A 335 -6.04 -5.20 31.82
CA HIS A 335 -7.30 -4.52 31.50
C HIS A 335 -7.28 -3.88 30.10
N LYS A 336 -6.16 -3.26 29.69
CA LYS A 336 -6.01 -2.74 28.32
C LYS A 336 -6.17 -3.84 27.27
N CYS A 337 -5.56 -5.01 27.48
CA CYS A 337 -5.68 -6.14 26.56
C CYS A 337 -7.11 -6.69 26.50
N LEU A 338 -7.84 -6.73 27.62
CA LEU A 338 -9.25 -7.14 27.61
C LEU A 338 -10.15 -6.15 26.83
N GLU A 339 -9.92 -4.84 26.94
CA GLU A 339 -10.67 -3.86 26.15
C GLU A 339 -10.35 -3.95 24.65
N MET A 340 -9.08 -4.15 24.28
CA MET A 340 -8.70 -4.42 22.88
C MET A 340 -9.31 -5.72 22.36
N TYR A 341 -9.41 -6.76 23.21
CA TYR A 341 -10.07 -8.02 22.86
C TYR A 341 -11.55 -7.82 22.57
N LYS A 342 -12.28 -7.07 23.41
CA LYS A 342 -13.70 -6.76 23.17
C LYS A 342 -13.90 -5.97 21.88
N ALA A 343 -13.06 -4.97 21.63
CA ALA A 343 -13.11 -4.17 20.41
C ALA A 343 -12.82 -5.02 19.15
N LEU A 344 -11.84 -5.92 19.23
CA LEU A 344 -11.51 -6.85 18.16
C LEU A 344 -12.63 -7.87 17.91
N HIS A 345 -13.19 -8.45 18.98
CA HIS A 345 -14.29 -9.40 18.91
C HIS A 345 -15.49 -8.79 18.20
N LYS A 346 -15.94 -7.60 18.65
CA LYS A 346 -17.04 -6.88 18.02
C LYS A 346 -16.75 -6.59 16.55
N LYS A 347 -15.56 -6.10 16.20
CA LYS A 347 -15.19 -5.83 14.81
C LYS A 347 -15.32 -7.07 13.93
N PHE A 348 -14.95 -8.25 14.43
CA PHE A 348 -15.13 -9.50 13.69
C PHE A 348 -16.57 -10.02 13.69
N GLU A 349 -17.37 -9.77 14.73
CA GLU A 349 -18.82 -10.02 14.71
C GLU A 349 -19.47 -9.21 13.58
N ASP A 350 -19.24 -7.88 13.56
CA ASP A 350 -19.74 -6.95 12.55
C ASP A 350 -19.33 -7.39 11.11
N ILE A 351 -18.11 -7.91 10.91
CA ILE A 351 -17.61 -8.40 9.61
C ILE A 351 -18.32 -9.69 9.15
N PHE A 352 -18.65 -10.60 10.08
CA PHE A 352 -19.14 -11.93 9.74
C PHE A 352 -20.68 -12.05 9.66
N GLU A 353 -21.40 -10.95 9.85
CA GLU A 353 -22.83 -10.84 9.54
C GLU A 353 -23.10 -11.15 8.04
N GLU A 354 -22.23 -10.69 7.13
CA GLU A 354 -22.39 -10.80 5.67
C GLU A 354 -21.72 -12.05 5.02
N ASP A 355 -21.61 -13.17 5.75
CA ASP A 355 -20.94 -14.40 5.27
C ASP A 355 -19.49 -14.22 4.76
N ALA A 356 -18.80 -13.20 5.28
CA ALA A 356 -17.44 -12.85 4.85
C ALA A 356 -16.37 -13.90 5.18
N VAL A 357 -15.34 -13.96 4.33
CA VAL A 357 -14.06 -14.64 4.60
C VAL A 357 -12.95 -13.60 4.69
N VAL A 358 -12.23 -13.58 5.80
CA VAL A 358 -11.05 -12.74 6.01
C VAL A 358 -9.80 -13.56 5.68
N LEU A 359 -9.01 -13.08 4.71
CA LEU A 359 -7.67 -13.60 4.45
C LEU A 359 -6.64 -12.83 5.29
N PHE A 360 -5.88 -13.53 6.12
CA PHE A 360 -4.89 -12.96 7.02
C PHE A 360 -3.57 -13.73 6.92
N PRO A 361 -2.39 -13.12 7.11
CA PRO A 361 -1.13 -13.88 7.13
C PRO A 361 -1.07 -14.83 8.33
N THR A 362 -0.49 -16.02 8.17
CA THR A 362 -0.25 -16.97 9.28
C THR A 362 0.93 -16.50 10.15
N HIS A 363 1.87 -15.77 9.56
CA HIS A 363 2.97 -15.10 10.24
C HIS A 363 3.39 -13.86 9.41
N PRO A 364 3.80 -12.73 10.02
CA PRO A 364 4.10 -11.50 9.29
C PRO A 364 5.42 -11.51 8.49
N GLU A 365 6.20 -12.59 8.58
CA GLU A 365 7.47 -12.75 7.87
C GLU A 365 7.76 -14.24 7.59
N PRO A 366 8.64 -14.57 6.61
CA PRO A 366 9.12 -15.94 6.43
C PRO A 366 9.82 -16.50 7.69
N PRO A 367 9.93 -17.83 7.85
CA PRO A 367 10.59 -18.48 8.96
C PRO A 367 11.93 -17.83 9.38
N PRO A 368 12.05 -17.31 10.61
CA PRO A 368 13.28 -16.66 11.06
C PRO A 368 14.40 -17.68 11.26
N HIS A 369 15.65 -17.24 11.04
CA HIS A 369 16.83 -18.02 11.38
C HIS A 369 16.89 -18.37 12.89
N TYR A 370 17.67 -19.39 13.24
CA TYR A 370 17.85 -19.85 14.61
C TYR A 370 18.13 -18.69 15.59
N LEU A 371 17.41 -18.68 16.73
CA LEU A 371 17.36 -17.62 17.76
C LEU A 371 16.75 -16.27 17.35
N MET A 372 16.57 -15.94 16.06
CA MET A 372 15.92 -14.68 15.65
C MET A 372 14.43 -14.61 15.99
N THR A 373 13.81 -15.73 16.36
CA THR A 373 12.47 -15.82 16.94
C THR A 373 12.36 -15.07 18.29
N MET A 374 13.45 -15.01 19.07
CA MET A 374 13.41 -14.47 20.43
C MET A 374 13.04 -12.98 20.51
N PRO A 375 13.68 -12.05 19.77
CA PRO A 375 13.25 -10.64 19.74
C PRO A 375 11.90 -10.42 19.05
N LYS A 376 11.36 -11.42 18.34
CA LYS A 376 10.14 -11.33 17.53
C LYS A 376 9.00 -12.19 18.08
N PHE A 377 9.10 -12.69 19.31
CA PHE A 377 8.22 -13.72 19.84
C PHE A 377 6.73 -13.40 19.73
N ALA A 378 6.35 -12.13 19.88
CA ALA A 378 4.96 -11.68 19.81
C ALA A 378 4.29 -11.95 18.44
N ASN A 379 5.07 -12.14 17.37
CA ASN A 379 4.57 -12.53 16.05
C ASN A 379 3.87 -13.90 16.06
N VAL A 380 4.11 -14.75 17.06
CA VAL A 380 3.37 -16.01 17.25
C VAL A 380 1.87 -15.78 17.42
N ALA A 381 1.45 -14.59 17.87
CA ALA A 381 0.06 -14.28 18.15
C ALA A 381 -0.85 -14.20 16.92
N TYR A 382 -0.30 -14.26 15.70
CA TYR A 382 -1.07 -14.26 14.45
C TYR A 382 -1.99 -15.49 14.31
N THR A 383 -1.69 -16.61 14.96
CA THR A 383 -2.53 -17.82 14.92
C THR A 383 -3.44 -18.01 16.13
N PRO A 384 -3.01 -17.92 17.41
CA PRO A 384 -3.88 -18.22 18.54
C PRO A 384 -4.86 -17.09 18.89
N ILE A 385 -4.76 -15.92 18.25
CA ILE A 385 -5.74 -14.83 18.42
C ILE A 385 -7.13 -15.26 17.97
N PHE A 386 -7.24 -16.00 16.87
CA PHE A 386 -8.53 -16.50 16.38
C PHE A 386 -9.11 -17.61 17.27
N ASN A 387 -8.26 -18.45 17.87
CA ASN A 387 -8.68 -19.44 18.86
C ASN A 387 -9.35 -18.79 20.07
N ILE A 388 -8.83 -17.66 20.57
CA ILE A 388 -9.45 -16.97 21.71
C ILE A 388 -10.68 -16.13 21.33
N LEU A 389 -10.83 -15.79 20.05
CA LEU A 389 -12.04 -15.15 19.50
C LEU A 389 -13.13 -16.18 19.13
N GLY A 390 -12.80 -17.47 19.06
CA GLY A 390 -13.74 -18.56 18.75
C GLY A 390 -14.07 -18.73 17.26
N TYR A 391 -13.27 -18.17 16.35
CA TYR A 391 -13.51 -18.27 14.90
C TYR A 391 -12.80 -19.48 14.27
N PRO A 392 -13.44 -20.20 13.32
CA PRO A 392 -12.78 -21.24 12.55
C PRO A 392 -11.71 -20.64 11.63
N VAL A 393 -10.64 -21.41 11.43
CA VAL A 393 -9.46 -20.99 10.64
C VAL A 393 -8.95 -22.16 9.81
N THR A 394 -8.68 -21.93 8.53
CA THR A 394 -7.94 -22.85 7.66
C THR A 394 -6.63 -22.21 7.22
N ALA A 395 -5.50 -22.86 7.50
CA ALA A 395 -4.17 -22.40 7.07
C ALA A 395 -3.88 -22.87 5.63
N ILE A 396 -3.32 -21.98 4.82
CA ILE A 396 -3.17 -22.10 3.37
C ILE A 396 -1.70 -21.83 2.99
N PRO A 397 -0.99 -22.79 2.36
CA PRO A 397 0.34 -22.54 1.79
C PRO A 397 0.27 -21.44 0.71
N ALA A 398 1.14 -20.43 0.81
CA ALA A 398 1.16 -19.29 -0.12
C ALA A 398 2.46 -19.23 -0.95
N GLY A 399 3.11 -20.39 -1.13
CA GLY A 399 4.39 -20.52 -1.83
C GLY A 399 5.62 -20.22 -0.96
N PHE A 400 6.65 -19.62 -1.56
CA PHE A 400 7.96 -19.40 -0.95
C PHE A 400 8.46 -17.96 -1.16
N SER A 401 9.20 -17.44 -0.19
CA SER A 401 9.94 -16.18 -0.29
C SER A 401 11.39 -16.41 0.11
N ASN A 402 12.34 -16.12 -0.78
CA ASN A 402 13.76 -16.42 -0.62
C ASN A 402 14.05 -17.89 -0.22
N GLY A 403 13.32 -18.85 -0.82
CA GLY A 403 13.45 -20.28 -0.51
C GLY A 403 12.79 -20.73 0.81
N LEU A 404 12.19 -19.82 1.58
CA LEU A 404 11.50 -20.13 2.84
C LEU A 404 9.98 -20.14 2.63
N PRO A 405 9.24 -21.11 3.19
CA PRO A 405 7.80 -21.21 2.99
C PRO A 405 7.05 -20.04 3.63
N ILE A 406 6.01 -19.57 2.97
CA ILE A 406 5.08 -18.55 3.47
C ILE A 406 3.65 -19.09 3.42
N GLY A 407 2.76 -18.53 4.24
CA GLY A 407 1.38 -18.99 4.34
C GLY A 407 0.43 -17.90 4.83
N ILE A 408 -0.81 -18.02 4.38
CA ILE A 408 -1.94 -17.23 4.85
C ILE A 408 -2.95 -18.17 5.53
N GLN A 409 -4.00 -17.59 6.09
CA GLN A 409 -5.08 -18.28 6.77
C GLN A 409 -6.40 -17.61 6.39
N ALA A 410 -7.42 -18.42 6.12
CA ALA A 410 -8.79 -17.97 5.91
C ALA A 410 -9.56 -18.11 7.23
N ILE A 411 -10.25 -17.05 7.64
CA ILE A 411 -11.08 -16.97 8.85
C ILE A 411 -12.50 -16.61 8.44
N SER A 412 -13.51 -17.24 9.03
CA SER A 412 -14.94 -16.92 8.81
C SER A 412 -15.68 -16.77 10.14
N GLY A 413 -16.98 -16.45 10.06
CA GLY A 413 -17.87 -16.48 11.22
C GLY A 413 -17.91 -17.84 11.93
N GLN A 414 -18.34 -17.84 13.20
CA GLN A 414 -18.44 -19.05 14.02
C GLN A 414 -19.30 -20.12 13.32
N PHE A 415 -18.85 -21.37 13.38
CA PHE A 415 -19.49 -22.54 12.73
C PHE A 415 -19.58 -22.47 11.18
N LYS A 416 -18.93 -21.50 10.53
CA LYS A 416 -18.85 -21.37 9.06
C LYS A 416 -17.58 -22.00 8.46
N ASP A 417 -17.00 -23.01 9.11
CA ASP A 417 -15.77 -23.72 8.72
C ASP A 417 -15.72 -24.13 7.24
N HIS A 418 -16.88 -24.45 6.66
CA HIS A 418 -17.03 -24.76 5.23
C HIS A 418 -16.56 -23.61 4.32
N LEU A 419 -16.70 -22.35 4.72
CA LEU A 419 -16.21 -21.18 3.99
C LEU A 419 -14.69 -21.08 4.02
N THR A 420 -14.05 -21.32 5.18
CA THR A 420 -12.58 -21.29 5.26
C THR A 420 -11.95 -22.43 4.45
N ILE A 421 -12.59 -23.60 4.43
CA ILE A 421 -12.17 -24.76 3.63
C ILE A 421 -12.38 -24.49 2.13
N ALA A 422 -13.53 -23.95 1.72
CA ALA A 422 -13.80 -23.59 0.32
C ALA A 422 -12.82 -22.52 -0.19
N ALA A 423 -12.56 -21.48 0.61
CA ALA A 423 -11.57 -20.46 0.28
C ALA A 423 -10.14 -21.05 0.15
N ALA A 424 -9.78 -22.03 1.00
CA ALA A 424 -8.52 -22.76 0.88
C ALA A 424 -8.45 -23.59 -0.42
N GLN A 425 -9.52 -24.30 -0.78
CA GLN A 425 -9.58 -25.08 -2.02
C GLN A 425 -9.44 -24.21 -3.28
N GLU A 426 -9.99 -23.00 -3.29
CA GLU A 426 -9.78 -22.04 -4.38
C GLU A 426 -8.33 -21.53 -4.42
N LEU A 427 -7.76 -21.20 -3.26
CA LEU A 427 -6.41 -20.66 -3.17
C LEU A 427 -5.31 -21.70 -3.42
N ASP A 428 -5.57 -22.99 -3.20
CA ASP A 428 -4.68 -24.07 -3.63
C ASP A 428 -4.52 -24.09 -5.17
N LYS A 429 -5.55 -23.71 -5.94
CA LYS A 429 -5.44 -23.55 -7.41
C LYS A 429 -4.52 -22.39 -7.80
N VAL A 430 -4.51 -21.33 -6.98
CA VAL A 430 -3.71 -20.11 -7.21
C VAL A 430 -2.25 -20.31 -6.81
N PHE A 431 -1.99 -20.95 -5.67
CA PHE A 431 -0.66 -21.10 -5.08
C PHE A 431 0.01 -22.44 -5.38
N GLY A 432 -0.71 -23.39 -5.98
CA GLY A 432 -0.24 -24.76 -6.24
C GLY A 432 -0.33 -25.70 -5.03
N GLY A 433 -0.96 -25.25 -3.94
CA GLY A 433 -1.17 -26.02 -2.72
C GLY A 433 0.10 -26.36 -1.94
N TRP A 434 0.08 -27.50 -1.25
CA TRP A 434 1.20 -27.94 -0.43
C TRP A 434 2.31 -28.62 -1.26
N PHE A 435 3.55 -28.19 -1.03
CA PHE A 435 4.76 -28.79 -1.60
C PHE A 435 5.55 -29.53 -0.53
N SER A 436 5.99 -30.76 -0.81
CA SER A 436 6.93 -31.48 0.06
C SER A 436 8.28 -30.76 0.08
N PRO A 437 8.81 -30.35 1.26
CA PRO A 437 10.12 -29.70 1.35
C PRO A 437 11.28 -30.52 0.76
N SER A 438 11.14 -31.85 0.70
CA SER A 438 12.15 -32.74 0.09
C SER A 438 12.18 -32.71 -1.44
N LEU A 439 11.18 -32.13 -2.09
CA LEU A 439 11.07 -32.03 -3.55
C LEU A 439 11.44 -30.65 -4.09
N VAL A 440 11.57 -29.65 -3.22
CA VAL A 440 11.97 -28.28 -3.60
C VAL A 440 13.47 -28.27 -3.86
N LYS A 441 13.86 -28.12 -5.14
CA LYS A 441 15.23 -27.76 -5.50
C LYS A 441 15.45 -26.29 -5.15
N VAL A 442 16.15 -26.05 -4.04
CA VAL A 442 16.64 -24.73 -3.60
C VAL A 442 17.84 -24.30 -4.43
#